data_AF-A0A0C9YIX2-F1
#
_entry.id   AF-A0A0C9YIX2-F1
#
_cell.length_a   1.000
_cell.length_b   1.000
_cell.length_c   1.000
_cell.angle_alpha   90.00
_cell.angle_beta   90.00
_cell.angle_gamma   90.00
#
_symmetry.space_group_name_H-M   'P 1'
#
loop_
_entity.id
_entity.type
_entity.pdbx_description
1 polymer ?
#
loop_
_entity_poly.entity_id
_entity_poly.type
_entity_poly.pdbx_seq_one_letter_code
_entity_poly.pdbx_strand_id
1 'polypeptide(L)'
;MPDHFSHSQRASDSDPDSDDSCDSSDSESETEITQEYLDSLIARAKKNAILASARDEVEAQEDVITLDSESRPPIPSLNPGVLPTPYFELGQSRFDGPSSIRDPDTELADKASSSRSVPAPPIPPPELTSSGKPLTKKRKKELKQRTAGPDWFDLPAPSEADLPRLHREVEALRLRNQLDPKRFYRKDEGEGKGIKGLPKYFAIGTILPSSTPFGTASGDNLTRANRKRTLVDELVDDAEAKRYAKKKFEELQSVRGARGRNTLHAKRAMRRGKW
;
A
#
# COMPACT_ATOMS: atom_id res chain seq x y z
N MET A 1 24.99 23.68 51.71
CA MET A 1 26.04 23.75 50.67
C MET A 1 26.66 22.37 50.54
N PRO A 2 26.52 21.63 49.43
CA PRO A 2 25.37 21.45 48.55
C PRO A 2 24.85 19.98 48.53
N ASP A 3 23.52 19.88 48.45
CA ASP A 3 22.65 19.05 47.63
C ASP A 3 22.97 17.59 47.25
N HIS A 4 22.03 16.74 47.68
CA HIS A 4 21.76 15.37 47.25
C HIS A 4 21.45 15.27 45.75
N PHE A 5 22.19 14.43 45.02
CA PHE A 5 21.82 13.96 43.68
C PHE A 5 21.47 12.47 43.73
N SER A 6 20.16 12.20 43.83
CA SER A 6 19.54 10.89 43.73
C SER A 6 19.68 10.34 42.31
N HIS A 7 20.49 9.29 42.13
CA HIS A 7 20.54 8.50 40.90
C HIS A 7 19.40 7.47 40.92
N SER A 8 18.34 7.72 40.14
CA SER A 8 17.32 6.70 39.85
C SER A 8 17.78 5.89 38.65
N GLN A 9 18.32 4.70 38.92
CA GLN A 9 18.58 3.67 37.91
C GLN A 9 17.27 2.94 37.64
N ARG A 10 16.71 3.09 36.44
CA ARG A 10 15.55 2.34 35.99
C ARG A 10 16.05 1.09 35.26
N ALA A 11 15.80 -0.07 35.87
CA ALA A 11 16.12 -1.37 35.33
C ALA A 11 15.36 -1.63 34.03
N SER A 12 16.06 -2.23 33.07
CA SER A 12 15.54 -2.69 31.78
C SER A 12 14.83 -4.03 31.98
N ASP A 13 13.55 -4.08 31.61
CA ASP A 13 12.81 -5.33 31.46
C ASP A 13 13.38 -6.13 30.29
N SER A 14 13.64 -7.41 30.56
CA SER A 14 14.19 -8.40 29.63
C SER A 14 13.07 -9.38 29.29
N ASP A 15 12.58 -9.36 28.05
CA ASP A 15 11.68 -10.39 27.54
C ASP A 15 12.50 -11.46 26.79
N PRO A 16 12.25 -12.75 27.02
CA PRO A 16 12.98 -13.84 26.36
C PRO A 16 12.43 -14.12 24.95
N ASP A 17 13.31 -14.03 23.95
CA ASP A 17 13.10 -14.54 22.60
C ASP A 17 12.83 -16.06 22.64
N SER A 18 11.70 -16.49 22.07
CA SER A 18 11.44 -17.89 21.72
C SER A 18 11.73 -18.07 20.23
N ASP A 19 12.85 -18.73 19.96
CA ASP A 19 13.34 -19.12 18.65
C ASP A 19 12.71 -20.45 18.20
N ASP A 20 11.60 -20.38 17.47
CA ASP A 20 11.09 -21.53 16.73
C ASP A 20 11.88 -21.66 15.41
N SER A 21 13.04 -22.31 15.51
CA SER A 21 13.87 -22.68 14.37
C SER A 21 13.28 -23.92 13.68
N CYS A 22 12.39 -23.71 12.72
CA CYS A 22 11.99 -24.75 11.76
C CYS A 22 13.06 -24.89 10.65
N ASP A 23 14.08 -25.70 10.93
CA ASP A 23 15.04 -26.17 9.94
C ASP A 23 14.37 -27.16 8.98
N SER A 24 13.70 -26.65 7.95
CA SER A 24 13.41 -27.45 6.76
C SER A 24 14.61 -27.39 5.82
N SER A 25 15.58 -28.26 6.11
CA SER A 25 16.61 -28.67 5.18
C SER A 25 15.96 -29.45 4.03
N ASP A 26 15.35 -28.74 3.07
CA ASP A 26 14.88 -29.32 1.82
C ASP A 26 16.10 -29.53 0.90
N SER A 27 16.61 -30.76 0.92
CA SER A 27 17.65 -31.21 -0.02
C SER A 27 17.02 -31.30 -1.40
N GLU A 28 17.21 -30.26 -2.22
CA GLU A 28 16.81 -30.26 -3.62
C GLU A 28 17.69 -31.22 -4.42
N SER A 29 17.35 -32.52 -4.38
CA SER A 29 17.78 -33.44 -5.41
C SER A 29 16.93 -33.17 -6.65
N GLU A 30 17.56 -32.71 -7.73
CA GLU A 30 16.93 -32.56 -9.05
C GLU A 30 16.48 -33.93 -9.57
N THR A 31 15.31 -34.38 -9.12
CA THR A 31 14.61 -35.52 -9.71
C THR A 31 13.83 -35.01 -10.89
N GLU A 32 14.19 -35.49 -12.09
CA GLU A 32 13.45 -35.24 -13.33
C GLU A 32 11.95 -35.45 -13.10
N ILE A 33 11.13 -34.47 -13.47
CA ILE A 33 9.68 -34.45 -13.24
C ILE A 33 9.04 -35.53 -14.12
N THR A 34 9.04 -36.77 -13.63
CA THR A 34 8.33 -37.88 -14.27
C THR A 34 6.84 -37.79 -13.93
N GLN A 35 5.98 -38.26 -14.84
CA GLN A 35 4.53 -38.26 -14.64
C GLN A 35 4.14 -39.06 -13.39
N GLU A 36 4.86 -40.15 -13.10
CA GLU A 36 4.64 -40.98 -11.92
C GLU A 36 4.88 -40.22 -10.61
N TYR A 37 5.85 -39.31 -10.58
CA TYR A 37 6.12 -38.48 -9.40
C TYR A 37 4.97 -37.50 -9.15
N LEU A 38 4.45 -36.86 -10.20
CA LEU A 38 3.28 -35.97 -10.10
C LEU A 38 2.04 -36.72 -9.61
N ASP A 39 1.80 -37.92 -10.13
CA ASP A 39 0.68 -38.77 -9.69
C ASP A 39 0.83 -39.19 -8.23
N SER A 40 2.06 -39.48 -7.77
CA SER A 40 2.34 -39.78 -6.37
C SER A 40 2.03 -38.59 -5.45
N LEU A 41 2.35 -37.37 -5.89
CA LEU A 41 2.12 -36.13 -5.14
C LEU A 41 0.61 -35.83 -5.03
N ILE A 42 -0.14 -36.03 -6.13
CA ILE A 42 -1.59 -35.88 -6.16
C ILE A 42 -2.26 -36.92 -5.25
N ALA A 43 -1.80 -38.17 -5.27
CA ALA A 43 -2.32 -39.21 -4.38
C ALA A 43 -2.09 -38.86 -2.89
N ARG A 44 -0.91 -38.31 -2.56
CA ARG A 44 -0.58 -37.85 -1.20
C ARG A 44 -1.46 -36.67 -0.78
N ALA A 45 -1.68 -35.70 -1.66
CA ALA A 45 -2.57 -34.56 -1.40
C ALA A 45 -4.01 -35.00 -1.13
N LYS A 46 -4.55 -35.95 -1.91
CA LYS A 46 -5.90 -36.50 -1.71
C LYS A 46 -6.06 -37.19 -0.35
N LYS A 47 -5.06 -37.98 0.08
CA LYS A 47 -5.09 -38.64 1.40
C LYS A 47 -5.11 -37.62 2.55
N ASN A 48 -4.32 -36.55 2.45
CA ASN A 48 -4.30 -35.50 3.46
C ASN A 48 -5.63 -34.73 3.53
N ALA A 49 -6.27 -34.47 2.39
CA ALA A 49 -7.59 -33.83 2.36
C ALA A 49 -8.67 -34.67 3.05
N ILE A 50 -8.64 -36.00 2.86
CA ILE A 50 -9.57 -36.92 3.54
C ILE A 50 -9.30 -36.96 5.05
N LEU A 51 -8.02 -36.96 5.46
CA LEU A 51 -7.67 -36.90 6.87
C LEU A 51 -8.04 -35.56 7.53
N ALA A 52 -7.98 -34.45 6.78
CA ALA A 52 -8.43 -33.15 7.26
C ALA A 52 -9.95 -33.11 7.43
N SER A 53 -10.73 -33.59 6.46
CA SER A 53 -12.19 -33.66 6.60
C SER A 53 -12.63 -34.59 7.73
N ALA A 54 -11.88 -35.68 7.99
CA ALA A 54 -12.16 -36.57 9.11
C ALA A 54 -11.79 -35.96 10.48
N ARG A 55 -10.88 -34.98 10.54
CA ARG A 55 -10.58 -34.23 11.77
C ARG A 55 -11.68 -33.23 12.11
N ASP A 56 -12.25 -32.58 11.10
CA ASP A 56 -13.37 -31.65 11.29
C ASP A 56 -14.63 -32.34 11.85
N GLU A 57 -14.84 -33.64 11.58
CA GLU A 57 -15.96 -34.41 12.15
C GLU A 57 -15.79 -34.73 13.65
N VAL A 58 -14.56 -34.69 14.19
CA VAL A 58 -14.26 -35.02 15.60
C VAL A 58 -14.31 -33.76 16.49
N GLU A 59 -14.10 -32.56 15.95
CA GLU A 59 -14.20 -31.29 16.70
C GLU A 59 -15.65 -30.75 16.83
N ALA A 60 -16.64 -31.37 16.16
CA ALA A 60 -18.05 -30.99 16.29
C ALA A 60 -18.79 -31.63 17.49
N GLN A 61 -18.09 -32.38 18.34
CA GLN A 61 -18.62 -32.99 19.57
C GLN A 61 -18.13 -32.22 20.81
N GLU A 62 -18.46 -30.93 20.89
CA GLU A 62 -18.45 -30.19 22.17
C GLU A 62 -19.88 -30.18 22.74
N ASP A 63 -20.00 -30.44 24.04
CA ASP A 63 -21.23 -30.78 24.77
C ASP A 63 -22.40 -29.78 24.60
N VAL A 64 -23.43 -30.18 23.84
CA VAL A 64 -24.74 -29.52 23.86
C VAL A 64 -25.57 -30.09 25.01
N ILE A 65 -25.75 -29.32 26.08
CA ILE A 65 -26.68 -29.63 27.16
C ILE A 65 -28.11 -29.53 26.62
N THR A 66 -28.73 -30.66 26.26
CA THR A 66 -30.18 -30.73 26.00
C THR A 66 -30.91 -30.80 27.33
N LEU A 67 -31.58 -29.71 27.73
CA LEU A 67 -32.50 -29.70 28.87
C LEU A 67 -33.67 -30.65 28.59
N ASP A 68 -33.96 -31.52 29.57
CA ASP A 68 -35.06 -32.49 29.51
C ASP A 68 -36.38 -31.79 29.15
N SER A 69 -36.96 -32.22 28.04
CA SER A 69 -38.24 -31.77 27.52
C SER A 69 -39.38 -32.25 28.41
N GLU A 70 -39.67 -31.50 29.48
CA GLU A 70 -40.97 -31.58 30.12
C GLU A 70 -42.06 -31.12 29.13
N SER A 71 -43.04 -31.99 28.88
CA SER A 71 -44.14 -31.83 27.93
C SER A 71 -45.09 -30.68 28.33
N ARG A 72 -44.69 -29.44 28.06
CA ARG A 72 -45.57 -28.27 28.15
C ARG A 72 -46.38 -28.15 26.85
N PRO A 73 -47.70 -27.89 26.93
CA PRO A 73 -48.51 -27.63 25.73
C PRO A 73 -47.94 -26.43 24.97
N PRO A 74 -47.85 -26.49 23.63
CA PRO A 74 -47.28 -25.41 22.83
C PRO A 74 -48.08 -24.12 23.04
N ILE A 75 -47.37 -23.01 23.22
CA ILE A 75 -47.97 -21.69 23.41
C ILE A 75 -48.83 -21.37 22.19
N PRO A 76 -50.07 -20.88 22.36
CA PRO A 76 -50.91 -20.50 21.23
C PRO A 76 -50.23 -19.42 20.39
N SER A 77 -50.33 -19.54 19.06
CA SER A 77 -49.76 -18.55 18.15
C SER A 77 -50.47 -17.21 18.28
N LEU A 78 -49.70 -16.16 18.53
CA LEU A 78 -50.20 -14.78 18.52
C LEU A 78 -50.14 -14.26 17.08
N ASN A 79 -51.26 -13.73 16.58
CA ASN A 79 -51.33 -13.02 15.30
C ASN A 79 -51.27 -11.51 15.57
N PRO A 80 -50.13 -10.84 15.32
CA PRO A 80 -49.95 -9.42 15.66
C PRO A 80 -50.64 -8.43 14.70
N GLY A 81 -51.39 -8.90 13.69
CA GLY A 81 -51.98 -8.04 12.67
C GLY A 81 -50.91 -7.42 11.76
N VAL A 82 -51.19 -6.23 11.20
CA VAL A 82 -50.26 -5.51 10.31
C VAL A 82 -49.31 -4.67 11.16
N LEU A 83 -48.04 -5.04 11.17
CA LEU A 83 -46.99 -4.32 11.88
C LEU A 83 -46.41 -3.18 11.01
N PRO A 84 -45.95 -2.07 11.63
CA PRO A 84 -45.20 -1.05 10.93
C PRO A 84 -43.89 -1.63 10.37
N THR A 85 -43.40 -1.05 9.28
CA THR A 85 -42.14 -1.45 8.66
C THR A 85 -40.97 -1.25 9.63
N PRO A 86 -40.11 -2.27 9.81
CA PRO A 86 -39.02 -2.22 10.79
C PRO A 86 -37.95 -1.18 10.41
N TYR A 87 -37.17 -0.76 11.39
CA TYR A 87 -36.05 0.18 11.22
C TYR A 87 -34.81 -0.47 10.60
N PHE A 88 -34.67 -1.79 10.72
CA PHE A 88 -33.56 -2.53 10.13
C PHE A 88 -34.06 -3.88 9.62
N GLU A 89 -33.54 -4.29 8.47
CA GLU A 89 -33.76 -5.62 7.93
C GLU A 89 -32.56 -6.49 8.32
N LEU A 90 -32.84 -7.62 8.96
CA LEU A 90 -31.81 -8.57 9.34
C LEU A 90 -31.40 -9.40 8.12
N GLY A 91 -30.11 -9.64 7.96
CA GLY A 91 -29.59 -10.56 6.94
C GLY A 91 -30.07 -12.00 7.16
N GLN A 92 -29.95 -12.83 6.12
CA GLN A 92 -30.48 -14.20 6.13
C GLN A 92 -29.72 -15.15 7.07
N SER A 93 -28.49 -14.78 7.46
CA SER A 93 -27.64 -15.60 8.32
C SER A 93 -27.37 -14.91 9.66
N ARG A 94 -27.09 -15.71 10.69
CA ARG A 94 -26.80 -15.25 12.06
C ARG A 94 -25.53 -14.40 12.17
N PHE A 95 -24.66 -14.49 11.18
CA PHE A 95 -23.40 -13.73 11.12
C PHE A 95 -23.47 -12.54 10.16
N ASP A 96 -24.59 -12.36 9.46
CA ASP A 96 -24.76 -11.28 8.52
C ASP A 96 -25.27 -10.03 9.26
N GLY A 97 -24.72 -8.87 8.90
CA GLY A 97 -25.15 -7.59 9.47
C GLY A 97 -26.58 -7.22 9.02
N PRO A 98 -27.12 -6.09 9.51
CA PRO A 98 -28.38 -5.57 8.97
C PRO A 98 -28.19 -5.24 7.48
N SER A 99 -29.02 -5.83 6.62
CA SER A 99 -28.97 -5.67 5.17
C SER A 99 -29.43 -4.28 4.72
N SER A 100 -30.30 -3.66 5.50
CA SER A 100 -30.81 -2.32 5.25
C SER A 100 -31.12 -1.63 6.58
N ILE A 101 -30.73 -0.37 6.71
CA ILE A 101 -31.07 0.49 7.84
C ILE A 101 -31.98 1.59 7.28
N ARG A 102 -33.21 1.63 7.78
CA ARG A 102 -34.24 2.61 7.44
C ARG A 102 -34.31 3.66 8.53
N ASP A 103 -34.16 4.92 8.14
CA ASP A 103 -34.27 6.07 9.02
C ASP A 103 -35.54 6.87 8.64
N PRO A 104 -36.56 6.99 9.51
CA PRO A 104 -37.82 7.64 9.15
C PRO A 104 -37.64 9.13 8.81
N ASP A 105 -36.66 9.79 9.41
CA ASP A 105 -36.41 11.21 9.20
C ASP A 105 -35.84 11.49 7.80
N THR A 106 -35.01 10.58 7.28
CA THR A 106 -34.48 10.68 5.91
C THR A 106 -35.58 10.45 4.88
N GLU A 107 -36.47 9.48 5.10
CA GLU A 107 -37.62 9.26 4.22
C GLU A 107 -38.59 10.45 4.19
N LEU A 108 -38.84 11.08 5.34
CA LEU A 108 -39.66 12.29 5.41
C LEU A 108 -39.00 13.43 4.64
N ALA A 109 -37.68 13.59 4.77
CA ALA A 109 -36.91 14.57 4.02
C ALA A 109 -36.94 14.29 2.50
N ASP A 110 -36.81 13.04 2.08
CA ASP A 110 -36.87 12.61 0.68
C ASP A 110 -38.27 12.80 0.08
N LYS A 111 -39.31 12.50 0.86
CA LYS A 111 -40.70 12.72 0.45
C LYS A 111 -41.04 14.22 0.37
N ALA A 112 -40.54 15.01 1.30
CA ALA A 112 -40.68 16.47 1.27
C ALA A 112 -39.93 17.09 0.09
N SER A 113 -38.70 16.65 -0.17
CA SER A 113 -37.87 17.16 -1.26
C SER A 113 -38.37 16.71 -2.63
N SER A 114 -38.83 15.46 -2.80
CA SER A 114 -39.43 14.98 -4.04
C SER A 114 -40.76 15.66 -4.38
N SER A 115 -41.56 16.03 -3.38
CA SER A 115 -42.79 16.81 -3.59
C SER A 115 -42.53 18.26 -4.00
N ARG A 116 -41.31 18.75 -3.78
CA ARG A 116 -40.92 20.12 -4.11
C ARG A 116 -40.39 20.14 -5.54
N SER A 117 -41.19 20.63 -6.48
CA SER A 117 -40.75 20.89 -7.86
C SER A 117 -39.70 22.00 -7.86
N VAL A 118 -38.44 21.65 -7.66
CA VAL A 118 -37.33 22.58 -7.84
C VAL A 118 -37.20 22.83 -9.35
N PRO A 119 -37.22 24.09 -9.82
CA PRO A 119 -36.93 24.40 -11.21
C PRO A 119 -35.61 23.75 -11.62
N ALA A 120 -35.61 23.06 -12.76
CA ALA A 120 -34.42 22.39 -13.27
C ALA A 120 -33.23 23.36 -13.20
N PRO A 121 -32.06 22.91 -12.68
CA PRO A 121 -30.90 23.78 -12.59
C PRO A 121 -30.62 24.39 -13.96
N PRO A 122 -30.30 25.70 -14.03
CA PRO A 122 -30.05 26.36 -15.30
C PRO A 122 -28.97 25.60 -16.05
N ILE A 123 -29.22 25.32 -17.33
CA ILE A 123 -28.29 24.60 -18.20
C ILE A 123 -26.95 25.35 -18.13
N PRO A 124 -25.84 24.69 -17.77
CA PRO A 124 -24.56 25.37 -17.63
C PRO A 124 -24.20 26.01 -18.98
N PRO A 125 -23.65 27.24 -18.97
CA PRO A 125 -23.32 27.95 -20.19
C PRO A 125 -22.37 27.09 -21.04
N PRO A 126 -22.54 27.07 -22.37
CA PRO A 126 -21.67 26.28 -23.24
C PRO A 126 -20.22 26.77 -23.05
N GLU A 127 -19.31 25.85 -22.75
CA GLU A 127 -17.87 26.13 -22.75
C GLU A 127 -17.44 26.59 -24.16
N LEU A 128 -17.24 27.89 -24.32
CA LEU A 128 -16.79 28.55 -25.55
C LEU A 128 -15.26 28.71 -25.51
N THR A 129 -14.60 28.60 -26.67
CA THR A 129 -13.18 28.96 -26.77
C THR A 129 -13.00 30.48 -26.66
N SER A 130 -11.76 30.94 -26.47
CA SER A 130 -11.40 32.37 -26.59
C SER A 130 -11.81 33.02 -27.93
N SER A 131 -12.19 32.20 -28.92
CA SER A 131 -12.64 32.59 -30.26
C SER A 131 -14.16 32.50 -30.44
N GLY A 132 -14.93 32.26 -29.37
CA GLY A 132 -16.39 32.22 -29.39
C GLY A 132 -17.02 31.00 -30.08
N LYS A 133 -16.24 29.98 -30.45
CA LYS A 133 -16.74 28.76 -31.10
C LYS A 133 -17.03 27.67 -30.05
N PRO A 134 -18.10 26.87 -30.22
CA PRO A 134 -18.38 25.77 -29.31
C PRO A 134 -17.28 24.71 -29.40
N LEU A 135 -16.77 24.28 -28.24
CA LEU A 135 -15.68 23.31 -28.19
C LEU A 135 -16.16 21.94 -28.72
N THR A 136 -15.44 21.36 -29.67
CA THR A 136 -15.75 20.02 -30.20
C THR A 136 -15.64 18.98 -29.09
N LYS A 137 -16.44 17.91 -29.17
CA LYS A 137 -16.43 16.82 -28.18
C LYS A 137 -15.02 16.24 -27.94
N LYS A 138 -14.18 16.17 -28.99
CA LYS A 138 -12.78 15.73 -28.90
C LYS A 138 -11.94 16.67 -28.06
N ARG A 139 -11.95 17.97 -28.35
CA ARG A 139 -11.19 18.97 -27.58
C ARG A 139 -11.66 19.06 -26.12
N LYS A 140 -12.97 18.91 -25.84
CA LYS A 140 -13.49 18.81 -24.47
C LYS A 140 -12.87 17.62 -23.72
N LYS A 141 -12.77 16.46 -24.36
CA LYS A 141 -12.13 15.28 -23.77
C LYS A 141 -10.65 15.50 -23.54
N GLU A 142 -9.94 16.12 -24.49
CA GLU A 142 -8.51 16.44 -24.35
C GLU A 142 -8.26 17.39 -23.17
N LEU A 143 -9.05 18.45 -23.01
CA LEU A 143 -8.95 19.36 -21.87
C LEU A 143 -9.21 18.64 -20.55
N LYS A 144 -10.24 17.77 -20.50
CA LYS A 144 -10.51 16.95 -19.32
C LYS A 144 -9.40 15.94 -19.02
N GLN A 145 -8.67 15.45 -20.02
CA GLN A 145 -7.57 14.50 -19.83
C GLN A 145 -6.24 15.15 -19.47
N ARG A 146 -6.10 16.47 -19.67
CA ARG A 146 -4.94 17.25 -19.21
C ARG A 146 -4.91 17.43 -17.70
N THR A 147 -6.05 17.21 -17.07
CA THR A 147 -6.27 17.56 -15.68
C THR A 147 -6.83 16.35 -14.94
N ALA A 148 -6.52 16.19 -13.65
CA ALA A 148 -7.06 15.12 -12.82
C ALA A 148 -8.59 15.22 -12.60
N GLY A 149 -9.17 16.40 -12.84
CA GLY A 149 -10.59 16.70 -12.71
C GLY A 149 -10.90 17.59 -11.49
N PRO A 150 -12.18 17.99 -11.33
CA PRO A 150 -12.60 18.92 -10.28
C PRO A 150 -12.50 18.32 -8.87
N ASP A 151 -12.69 17.00 -8.75
CA ASP A 151 -12.57 16.27 -7.47
C ASP A 151 -11.15 16.37 -6.89
N TRP A 152 -10.15 16.67 -7.73
CA TRP A 152 -8.76 16.86 -7.35
C TRP A 152 -8.23 18.23 -7.79
N PHE A 153 -9.01 19.28 -7.53
CA PHE A 153 -8.68 20.70 -7.72
C PHE A 153 -8.04 21.02 -9.07
N ASP A 154 -8.44 20.30 -10.11
CA ASP A 154 -7.91 20.45 -11.44
C ASP A 154 -6.36 20.36 -11.51
N LEU A 155 -5.77 19.36 -10.83
CA LEU A 155 -4.32 19.11 -10.89
C LEU A 155 -3.85 18.85 -12.34
N PRO A 156 -2.94 19.67 -12.89
CA PRO A 156 -2.47 19.49 -14.27
C PRO A 156 -1.51 18.30 -14.39
N ALA A 157 -1.58 17.61 -15.53
CA ALA A 157 -0.56 16.66 -15.94
C ALA A 157 0.73 17.41 -16.33
N PRO A 158 1.91 16.93 -15.92
CA PRO A 158 3.18 17.53 -16.34
C PRO A 158 3.35 17.44 -17.86
N SER A 159 3.99 18.46 -18.43
CA SER A 159 4.21 18.53 -19.87
C SER A 159 5.22 17.46 -20.31
N GLU A 160 5.02 16.88 -21.51
CA GLU A 160 5.94 15.87 -22.06
C GLU A 160 7.38 16.39 -22.21
N ALA A 161 7.54 17.71 -22.40
CA ALA A 161 8.84 18.36 -22.51
C ALA A 161 9.61 18.39 -21.18
N ASP A 162 8.90 18.47 -20.04
CA ASP A 162 9.52 18.51 -18.71
C ASP A 162 9.82 17.11 -18.16
N LEU A 163 9.18 16.06 -18.71
CA LEU A 163 9.35 14.68 -18.27
C LEU A 163 10.81 14.21 -18.17
N PRO A 164 11.73 14.50 -19.10
CA PRO A 164 13.11 14.05 -18.99
C PRO A 164 13.84 14.64 -17.77
N ARG A 165 13.50 15.89 -17.41
CA ARG A 165 14.05 16.55 -16.20
C ARG A 165 13.46 15.92 -14.95
N LEU A 166 12.14 15.73 -14.92
CA LEU A 166 11.40 15.16 -13.80
C LEU A 166 11.70 13.68 -13.58
N HIS A 167 12.11 12.96 -14.63
CA HIS A 167 12.42 11.53 -14.57
C HIS A 167 13.42 11.19 -13.47
N ARG A 168 14.49 11.99 -13.34
CA ARG A 168 15.52 11.77 -12.32
C ARG A 168 14.97 11.90 -10.90
N GLU A 169 14.07 12.85 -10.70
CA GLU A 169 13.46 13.13 -9.39
C GLU A 169 12.47 12.02 -9.02
N VAL A 170 11.65 11.59 -9.97
CA VAL A 170 10.73 10.46 -9.84
C VAL A 170 11.48 9.16 -9.53
N GLU A 171 12.56 8.91 -10.25
CA GLU A 171 13.38 7.71 -10.07
C GLU A 171 14.05 7.70 -8.69
N ALA A 172 14.56 8.85 -8.23
CA ALA A 172 15.10 8.98 -6.88
C ALA A 172 14.03 8.69 -5.81
N LEU A 173 12.80 9.18 -5.98
CA LEU A 173 11.70 8.92 -5.05
C LEU A 173 11.29 7.44 -5.03
N ARG A 174 11.30 6.78 -6.18
CA ARG A 174 11.08 5.33 -6.28
C ARG A 174 12.17 4.53 -5.56
N LEU A 175 13.41 4.97 -5.66
CA LEU A 175 14.57 4.32 -5.04
C LEU A 175 14.83 4.80 -3.60
N ARG A 176 13.86 5.47 -2.95
CA ARG A 176 14.01 6.03 -1.60
C ARG A 176 14.51 5.02 -0.56
N ASN A 177 14.12 3.76 -0.69
CA ASN A 177 14.53 2.66 0.20
C ASN A 177 16.00 2.29 0.08
N GLN A 178 16.65 2.61 -1.05
CA GLN A 178 18.06 2.31 -1.30
C GLN A 178 18.99 3.49 -0.97
N LEU A 179 18.44 4.69 -0.77
CA LEU A 179 19.21 5.91 -0.51
C LEU A 179 19.80 5.93 0.89
N ASP A 180 18.98 5.60 1.90
CA ASP A 180 19.37 5.62 3.31
C ASP A 180 19.19 4.21 3.92
N PRO A 181 20.26 3.54 4.37
CA PRO A 181 20.17 2.20 4.96
C PRO A 181 19.38 2.16 6.29
N LYS A 182 19.11 3.31 6.90
CA LYS A 182 18.39 3.42 8.18
C LYS A 182 16.89 3.66 8.01
N ARG A 183 16.44 4.00 6.80
CA ARG A 183 15.05 4.37 6.53
C ARG A 183 14.40 3.31 5.64
N PHE A 184 13.43 2.61 6.21
CA PHE A 184 12.61 1.66 5.48
C PHE A 184 11.21 2.25 5.28
N TYR A 185 10.82 2.44 4.03
CA TYR A 185 9.47 2.86 3.65
C TYR A 185 8.63 1.66 3.24
N ARG A 186 7.32 1.80 3.37
CA ARG A 186 6.37 0.86 2.78
C ARG A 186 6.57 0.84 1.27
N LYS A 187 6.56 -0.36 0.69
CA LYS A 187 6.63 -0.56 -0.76
C LYS A 187 5.29 -0.17 -1.37
N ASP A 188 5.31 0.78 -2.30
CA ASP A 188 4.13 1.11 -3.07
C ASP A 188 3.94 0.08 -4.20
N GLU A 189 2.68 -0.31 -4.49
CA GLU A 189 2.35 -1.34 -5.49
C GLU A 189 2.88 -1.02 -6.91
N GLY A 190 3.14 0.27 -7.16
CA GLY A 190 3.72 0.78 -8.40
C GLY A 190 5.25 0.70 -8.47
N GLU A 191 5.96 0.47 -7.36
CA GLU A 191 7.42 0.50 -7.31
C GLU A 191 8.09 -0.55 -8.21
N GLY A 192 7.40 -1.65 -8.54
CA GLY A 192 7.92 -2.65 -9.48
C GLY A 192 7.84 -2.24 -10.96
N LYS A 193 6.94 -1.30 -11.31
CA LYS A 193 6.50 -1.07 -12.69
C LYS A 193 7.25 0.04 -13.44
N GLY A 194 8.39 0.51 -12.94
CA GLY A 194 9.13 1.55 -13.67
C GLY A 194 8.46 2.91 -13.60
N ILE A 195 8.75 3.73 -14.61
CA ILE A 195 8.08 5.02 -14.87
C ILE A 195 6.56 4.84 -14.98
N LYS A 196 6.10 3.66 -15.43
CA LYS A 196 4.67 3.31 -15.57
C LYS A 196 3.97 3.11 -14.21
N GLY A 197 4.72 2.97 -13.13
CA GLY A 197 4.18 2.88 -11.78
C GLY A 197 3.80 4.24 -11.17
N LEU A 198 4.19 5.34 -11.80
CA LEU A 198 3.91 6.68 -11.29
C LEU A 198 2.49 7.14 -11.67
N PRO A 199 1.80 7.90 -10.80
CA PRO A 199 0.55 8.57 -11.16
C PRO A 199 0.70 9.43 -12.42
N LYS A 200 -0.32 9.41 -13.28
CA LYS A 200 -0.38 10.24 -14.49
C LYS A 200 -0.39 11.75 -14.17
N TYR A 201 -1.04 12.12 -13.08
CA TYR A 201 -1.16 13.50 -12.63
C TYR A 201 -0.29 13.68 -11.38
N PHE A 202 0.72 14.53 -11.46
CA PHE A 202 1.57 14.88 -10.32
C PHE A 202 2.12 16.29 -10.51
N ALA A 203 2.41 16.95 -9.39
CA ALA A 203 3.07 18.24 -9.36
C ALA A 203 4.18 18.22 -8.32
N ILE A 204 5.23 18.99 -8.57
CA ILE A 204 6.36 19.14 -7.64
C ILE A 204 6.22 20.49 -6.96
N GLY A 205 6.03 20.45 -5.64
CA GLY A 205 5.95 21.62 -4.79
C GLY A 205 7.26 21.88 -4.06
N THR A 206 7.41 23.11 -3.56
CA THR A 206 8.47 23.46 -2.61
C THR A 206 7.85 23.72 -1.26
N ILE A 207 8.47 23.18 -0.20
CA ILE A 207 7.99 23.39 1.17
C ILE A 207 8.36 24.81 1.59
N LEU A 208 7.36 25.59 2.01
CA LEU A 208 7.58 26.93 2.54
C LEU A 208 8.10 26.85 3.98
N PRO A 209 9.12 27.66 4.35
CA PRO A 209 9.68 27.63 5.69
C PRO A 209 8.64 28.08 6.71
N SER A 210 8.60 27.39 7.86
CA SER A 210 7.72 27.76 8.95
C SER A 210 8.25 29.00 9.67
N SER A 211 7.40 30.02 9.84
CA SER A 211 7.73 31.25 10.58
C SER A 211 7.54 31.03 12.08
N THR A 212 8.25 30.05 12.64
CA THR A 212 8.29 29.83 14.09
C THR A 212 9.39 30.70 14.72
N PRO A 213 9.24 31.14 15.98
CA PRO A 213 10.22 32.03 16.63
C PRO A 213 11.61 31.40 16.78
N PHE A 214 11.73 30.07 16.70
CA PHE A 214 12.99 29.33 16.76
C PHE A 214 13.50 28.89 15.36
N GLY A 215 12.84 29.34 14.29
CA GLY A 215 12.93 28.76 12.95
C GLY A 215 14.04 29.28 12.04
N THR A 216 15.25 29.56 12.54
CA THR A 216 16.31 30.17 11.71
C THR A 216 17.11 29.16 10.87
N ALA A 217 17.56 28.05 11.45
CA ALA A 217 18.29 26.99 10.75
C ALA A 217 18.16 25.67 11.51
N SER A 218 17.12 24.90 11.19
CA SER A 218 16.83 23.60 11.82
C SER A 218 16.48 22.57 10.74
N GLY A 219 16.31 21.30 11.11
CA GLY A 219 15.91 20.24 10.16
C GLY A 219 14.66 20.60 9.35
N ASP A 220 13.73 21.35 9.94
CA ASP A 220 12.49 21.78 9.28
C ASP A 220 12.69 22.98 8.34
N ASN A 221 13.72 23.80 8.58
CA ASN A 221 13.98 25.04 7.86
C ASN A 221 15.41 25.04 7.31
N LEU A 222 15.56 24.61 6.05
CA LEU A 222 16.84 24.64 5.35
C LEU A 222 17.37 26.07 5.19
N THR A 223 18.70 26.24 5.30
CA THR A 223 19.38 27.50 5.00
C THR A 223 19.34 27.80 3.51
N ARG A 224 19.53 29.07 3.12
CA ARG A 224 19.54 29.49 1.71
C ARG A 224 20.56 28.75 0.84
N ALA A 225 21.69 28.32 1.42
CA ALA A 225 22.74 27.59 0.71
C ALA A 225 22.39 26.12 0.44
N ASN A 226 21.61 25.51 1.36
CA ASN A 226 21.22 24.12 1.27
C ASN A 226 19.95 23.92 0.42
N ARG A 227 19.12 24.95 0.25
CA ARG A 227 17.96 24.93 -0.66
C ARG A 227 18.43 24.84 -2.10
N LYS A 228 18.08 23.76 -2.81
CA LYS A 228 18.41 23.61 -4.24
C LYS A 228 17.16 23.71 -5.11
N ARG A 229 17.37 23.58 -6.42
CA ARG A 229 16.29 23.61 -7.41
C ARG A 229 15.60 22.26 -7.58
N THR A 230 16.28 21.16 -7.25
CA THR A 230 15.80 19.80 -7.45
C THR A 230 16.11 18.93 -6.23
N LEU A 231 15.27 17.92 -5.99
CA LEU A 231 15.48 16.95 -4.91
C LEU A 231 16.80 16.18 -5.07
N VAL A 232 17.15 15.85 -6.32
CA VAL A 232 18.37 15.09 -6.62
C VAL A 232 19.62 15.91 -6.34
N ASP A 233 19.60 17.22 -6.61
CA ASP A 233 20.74 18.09 -6.28
C ASP A 233 20.97 18.16 -4.75
N GLU A 234 19.89 18.18 -3.95
CA GLU A 234 19.99 18.14 -2.48
C GLU A 234 20.60 16.83 -2.00
N LEU A 235 20.15 15.70 -2.55
CA LEU A 235 20.70 14.38 -2.26
C LEU A 235 22.17 14.26 -2.66
N VAL A 236 22.54 14.81 -3.83
CA VAL A 236 23.93 14.83 -4.27
C VAL A 236 24.74 15.67 -3.30
N ASP A 237 24.26 16.80 -2.80
CA ASP A 237 25.03 17.64 -1.88
C ASP A 237 25.25 17.01 -0.49
N ASP A 238 24.39 16.09 -0.06
CA ASP A 238 24.54 15.37 1.21
C ASP A 238 25.82 14.49 1.26
N ALA A 239 26.65 14.76 2.26
CA ALA A 239 27.92 14.08 2.47
C ALA A 239 27.72 12.62 2.93
N GLU A 240 26.67 12.32 3.70
CA GLU A 240 26.43 10.97 4.21
C GLU A 240 25.95 10.06 3.10
N ALA A 241 24.93 10.49 2.33
CA ALA A 241 24.45 9.79 1.16
C ALA A 241 25.56 9.50 0.14
N LYS A 242 26.41 10.50 -0.17
CA LYS A 242 27.59 10.33 -1.06
C LYS A 242 28.53 9.23 -0.58
N ARG A 243 28.89 9.22 0.70
CA ARG A 243 29.81 8.22 1.28
C ARG A 243 29.23 6.82 1.21
N TYR A 244 27.95 6.67 1.59
CA TYR A 244 27.26 5.39 1.55
C TYR A 244 27.12 4.86 0.12
N ALA A 245 26.64 5.70 -0.81
CA ALA A 245 26.49 5.34 -2.21
C ALA A 245 27.82 4.92 -2.84
N LYS A 246 28.91 5.65 -2.57
CA LYS A 246 30.25 5.29 -3.05
C LYS A 246 30.71 3.94 -2.50
N LYS A 247 30.59 3.73 -1.18
CA LYS A 247 30.97 2.47 -0.53
C LYS A 247 30.20 1.28 -1.13
N LYS A 248 28.88 1.40 -1.26
CA LYS A 248 28.03 0.34 -1.82
C LYS A 248 28.26 0.12 -3.30
N PHE A 249 28.54 1.19 -4.06
CA PHE A 249 28.90 1.05 -5.46
C PHE A 249 30.21 0.26 -5.62
N GLU A 250 31.26 0.59 -4.87
CA GLU A 250 32.54 -0.15 -4.90
C GLU A 250 32.37 -1.62 -4.50
N GLU A 251 31.59 -1.90 -3.45
CA GLU A 251 31.25 -3.26 -3.03
C GLU A 251 30.56 -4.03 -4.16
N LEU A 252 29.53 -3.46 -4.79
CA LEU A 252 28.79 -4.10 -5.89
C LEU A 252 29.66 -4.27 -7.15
N GLN A 253 30.50 -3.29 -7.48
CA GLN A 253 31.43 -3.39 -8.60
C GLN A 253 32.52 -4.43 -8.34
N SER A 254 32.99 -4.59 -7.11
CA SER A 254 33.94 -5.63 -6.75
C SER A 254 33.33 -7.02 -6.92
N VAL A 255 32.08 -7.22 -6.47
CA VAL A 255 31.36 -8.49 -6.61
C VAL A 255 31.02 -8.80 -8.07
N ARG A 256 30.50 -7.81 -8.81
CA ARG A 256 30.20 -7.97 -10.24
C ARG A 256 31.47 -8.16 -11.07
N GLY A 257 32.53 -7.42 -10.74
CA GLY A 257 33.85 -7.56 -11.32
C GLY A 257 34.39 -8.97 -11.11
N ALA A 258 34.38 -9.48 -9.88
CA ALA A 258 34.82 -10.84 -9.55
C ALA A 258 34.06 -11.93 -10.33
N ARG A 259 32.75 -11.74 -10.53
CA ARG A 259 31.86 -12.64 -11.28
C ARG A 259 31.85 -12.38 -12.80
N GLY A 260 32.57 -11.36 -13.28
CA GLY A 260 32.55 -10.93 -14.68
C GLY A 260 33.35 -11.82 -15.63
N ARG A 261 32.98 -11.82 -16.91
CA ARG A 261 33.63 -12.63 -17.98
C ARG A 261 35.14 -12.44 -18.08
N ASN A 262 35.64 -11.26 -17.73
CA ASN A 262 37.06 -10.91 -17.84
C ASN A 262 37.92 -11.53 -16.73
N THR A 263 37.34 -12.04 -15.64
CA THR A 263 38.12 -12.62 -14.52
C THR A 263 38.65 -14.01 -14.84
N LEU A 264 37.87 -14.84 -15.53
CA LEU A 264 38.33 -16.14 -16.03
C LEU A 264 39.46 -15.95 -17.05
N HIS A 265 39.30 -15.00 -17.97
CA HIS A 265 40.33 -14.67 -18.95
C HIS A 265 41.61 -14.11 -18.29
N ALA A 266 41.48 -13.20 -17.32
CA ALA A 266 42.63 -12.68 -16.57
C ALA A 266 43.34 -13.78 -15.75
N LYS A 267 42.57 -14.64 -15.05
CA LYS A 267 43.14 -15.80 -14.33
C LYS A 267 43.85 -16.77 -15.27
N ARG A 268 43.27 -17.05 -16.46
CA ARG A 268 43.91 -17.90 -17.48
C ARG A 268 45.16 -17.25 -18.07
N ALA A 269 45.16 -15.94 -18.27
CA ALA A 269 46.33 -15.19 -18.75
C ALA A 269 47.47 -15.19 -17.71
N MET A 270 47.18 -15.02 -16.42
CA MET A 270 48.18 -15.14 -15.34
C MET A 270 48.76 -16.57 -15.23
N ARG A 271 47.96 -17.59 -15.59
CA ARG A 271 48.40 -19.00 -15.61
C ARG A 271 49.19 -19.38 -16.86
N ARG A 272 49.20 -18.55 -17.91
CA ARG A 272 50.05 -18.78 -19.08
C ARG A 272 51.47 -18.36 -18.71
N GLY A 273 52.34 -19.35 -18.54
CA GLY A 273 53.76 -19.10 -18.31
C GLY A 273 54.34 -18.24 -19.42
N LYS A 274 55.14 -17.23 -19.06
CA LYS A 274 55.95 -16.48 -20.03
C LYS A 274 57.03 -17.42 -20.55
N TRP A 275 56.99 -17.67 -21.85
CA TRP A 275 58.06 -18.33 -22.58
C TRP A 275 59.05 -17.27 -23.04
#